data_AF-A0A0F2J9I7-F1
#
_entry.id   AF-A0A0F2J9I7-F1
#
_cell.length_a   1.000
_cell.length_b   1.000
_cell.length_c   1.000
_cell.angle_alpha   90.00
_cell.angle_beta   90.00
_cell.angle_gamma   90.00
#
_symmetry.space_group_name_H-M   'P 1'
#
loop_
_entity.id
_entity.type
_entity.pdbx_description
1 polymer ?
#
loop_
_entity_poly.entity_id
_entity_poly.type
_entity_poly.pdbx_seq_one_letter_code
_entity_poly.pdbx_strand_id
1 'polypeptide(L)'
;MLAQAKKRLADVQKTYPKAQLYGEKEMGGTTFLYLLLDSPEVYGLPVNPTIPLSLTLWKDVIRPVGGIAVGGAAAAVVIGVFANLLRGNYRSGGDSEDPVDSKKGGNK
;
A
#
# COMPACT_ATOMS: atom_id res chain seq x y z
N MET A 1 -4.10 -30.02 -7.90
CA MET A 1 -2.64 -30.07 -8.12
C MET A 1 -1.89 -30.79 -7.00
N LEU A 2 -2.12 -30.45 -5.72
CA LEU A 2 -1.41 -31.07 -4.58
C LEU A 2 -1.54 -32.61 -4.53
N ALA A 3 -2.72 -33.16 -4.76
CA ALA A 3 -2.94 -34.62 -4.77
C ALA A 3 -2.12 -35.33 -5.86
N GLN A 4 -2.00 -34.73 -7.04
CA GLN A 4 -1.20 -35.27 -8.14
C GLN A 4 0.30 -35.18 -7.84
N ALA A 5 0.74 -34.10 -7.21
CA ALA A 5 2.12 -33.93 -6.75
C ALA A 5 2.49 -34.99 -5.69
N LYS A 6 1.62 -35.26 -4.72
CA LYS A 6 1.82 -36.32 -3.70
C LYS A 6 1.88 -37.72 -4.32
N LYS A 7 1.05 -38.00 -5.33
CA LYS A 7 1.11 -39.25 -6.08
C LYS A 7 2.47 -39.41 -6.78
N ARG A 8 2.95 -38.37 -7.45
CA ARG A 8 4.27 -38.37 -8.10
C ARG A 8 5.42 -38.48 -7.11
N LEU A 9 5.31 -37.82 -5.95
CA LEU A 9 6.29 -37.93 -4.87
C LEU A 9 6.45 -39.38 -4.41
N ALA A 10 5.34 -40.10 -4.21
CA ALA A 10 5.38 -41.51 -3.79
C ALA A 10 6.08 -42.41 -4.83
N ASP A 11 5.96 -42.12 -6.12
CA ASP A 11 6.68 -42.85 -7.17
C ASP A 11 8.17 -42.49 -7.19
N VAL A 12 8.50 -41.21 -7.03
CA VAL A 12 9.90 -40.73 -7.06
C VAL A 12 10.67 -41.15 -5.81
N GLN A 13 10.02 -41.25 -4.65
CA GLN A 13 10.65 -41.71 -3.41
C GLN A 13 11.16 -43.15 -3.47
N LYS A 14 10.64 -43.96 -4.40
CA LYS A 14 11.14 -45.33 -4.64
C LYS A 14 12.59 -45.33 -5.17
N THR A 15 12.99 -44.28 -5.88
CA THR A 15 14.34 -44.11 -6.45
C THR A 15 15.17 -43.10 -5.68
N TYR A 16 14.53 -42.05 -5.15
CA TYR A 16 15.17 -40.95 -4.43
C TYR A 16 14.56 -40.81 -3.03
N PRO A 17 15.13 -41.47 -2.00
CA PRO A 17 14.52 -41.53 -0.67
C PRO A 17 14.42 -40.17 0.04
N LYS A 18 15.22 -39.19 -0.39
CA LYS A 18 15.19 -37.81 0.14
C LYS A 18 14.26 -36.86 -0.62
N ALA A 19 13.52 -37.37 -1.60
CA ALA A 19 12.64 -36.55 -2.40
C ALA A 19 11.51 -35.95 -1.53
N GLN A 20 11.23 -34.66 -1.75
CA GLN A 20 10.25 -33.90 -0.98
C GLN A 20 9.54 -32.86 -1.86
N LEU A 21 8.35 -32.44 -1.41
CA LEU A 21 7.61 -31.35 -2.04
C LEU A 21 7.95 -30.04 -1.35
N TYR A 22 8.53 -29.11 -2.10
CA TYR A 22 8.85 -27.77 -1.64
C TYR A 22 7.74 -26.80 -2.05
N GLY A 23 7.31 -25.96 -1.09
CA GLY A 23 6.22 -24.99 -1.28
C GLY A 23 4.84 -25.40 -0.76
N GLU A 24 4.67 -26.64 -0.25
CA GLU A 24 3.39 -27.05 0.37
C GLU A 24 3.16 -26.35 1.71
N LYS A 25 4.20 -26.23 2.53
CA LYS A 25 4.14 -25.70 3.91
C LYS A 25 4.77 -24.33 4.03
N GLU A 26 5.72 -24.04 3.16
CA GLU A 26 6.49 -22.81 3.19
C GLU A 26 5.59 -21.60 2.97
N MET A 27 5.71 -20.59 3.86
CA MET A 27 5.01 -19.29 3.74
C MET A 27 3.47 -19.39 3.66
N GLY A 28 2.88 -20.45 4.23
CA GLY A 28 1.43 -20.68 4.18
C GLY A 28 0.94 -21.35 2.89
N GLY A 29 1.86 -21.89 2.09
CA GLY A 29 1.59 -22.55 0.82
C GLY A 29 1.84 -21.62 -0.36
N THR A 30 2.68 -22.06 -1.29
CA THR A 30 3.00 -21.31 -2.51
C THR A 30 2.12 -21.72 -3.67
N THR A 31 1.91 -20.82 -4.63
CA THR A 31 1.18 -21.12 -5.87
C THR A 31 1.86 -22.20 -6.70
N PHE A 32 3.20 -22.25 -6.66
CA PHE A 32 4.02 -23.24 -7.35
C PHE A 32 4.56 -24.26 -6.36
N LEU A 33 4.44 -25.54 -6.71
CA LEU A 33 4.97 -26.65 -5.93
C LEU A 33 6.10 -27.30 -6.71
N TYR A 34 7.24 -27.48 -6.08
CA TYR A 34 8.39 -28.13 -6.69
C TYR A 34 8.60 -29.51 -6.08
N LEU A 35 8.88 -30.50 -6.91
CA LEU A 35 9.30 -31.82 -6.48
C LEU A 35 10.82 -31.86 -6.51
N LEU A 36 11.44 -31.84 -5.34
CA LEU A 36 12.88 -31.95 -5.19
C LEU A 36 13.28 -33.42 -5.02
N LEU A 37 14.42 -33.81 -5.56
CA LEU A 37 14.96 -35.17 -5.41
C LEU A 37 15.81 -35.32 -4.14
N ASP A 38 16.28 -34.21 -3.57
CA ASP A 38 17.06 -34.14 -2.33
C ASP A 38 16.61 -32.91 -1.50
N SER A 39 17.30 -32.65 -0.39
CA SER A 39 17.07 -31.49 0.47
C SER A 39 17.14 -30.15 -0.28
N PRO A 40 16.37 -29.12 0.16
CA PRO A 40 16.35 -27.81 -0.49
C PRO A 40 17.73 -27.14 -0.57
N GLU A 41 18.59 -27.41 0.41
CA GLU A 41 19.96 -26.90 0.53
C GLU A 41 20.84 -27.26 -0.68
N VAL A 42 20.68 -28.47 -1.22
CA VAL A 42 21.42 -28.94 -2.40
C VAL A 42 21.08 -28.11 -3.63
N TYR A 43 19.87 -27.56 -3.68
CA TYR A 43 19.39 -26.70 -4.76
C TYR A 43 19.53 -25.21 -4.45
N GLY A 44 20.18 -24.84 -3.34
CA GLY A 44 20.29 -23.46 -2.89
C GLY A 44 18.96 -22.83 -2.45
N LEU A 45 17.95 -23.66 -2.17
CA LEU A 45 16.65 -23.21 -1.69
C LEU A 45 16.65 -23.10 -0.15
N PRO A 46 16.05 -22.04 0.42
CA PRO A 46 15.98 -21.88 1.86
C PRO A 46 15.05 -22.93 2.48
N VAL A 47 15.48 -23.58 3.56
CA VAL A 47 14.67 -24.62 4.23
C VAL A 47 13.41 -24.03 4.90
N ASN A 48 13.50 -22.80 5.42
CA ASN A 48 12.39 -22.09 6.06
C ASN A 48 12.37 -20.61 5.63
N PRO A 49 11.83 -20.28 4.44
CA PRO A 49 11.55 -18.89 4.09
C PRO A 49 10.60 -18.27 5.13
N THR A 50 11.00 -17.11 5.67
CA THR A 50 10.22 -16.37 6.67
C THR A 50 9.94 -14.95 6.16
N ILE A 51 8.74 -14.44 6.41
CA ILE A 51 8.40 -13.04 6.16
C ILE A 51 9.03 -12.19 7.26
N PRO A 52 9.83 -11.16 6.95
CA PRO A 52 10.35 -10.28 7.97
C PRO A 52 9.21 -9.48 8.62
N LEU A 53 9.27 -9.31 9.94
CA LEU A 53 8.22 -8.65 10.73
C LEU A 53 7.90 -7.21 10.26
N SER A 54 8.88 -6.51 9.69
CA SER A 54 8.70 -5.17 9.12
C SER A 54 7.70 -5.15 7.96
N LEU A 55 7.72 -6.19 7.11
CA LEU A 55 6.76 -6.31 6.00
C LEU A 55 5.35 -6.59 6.51
N THR A 56 5.22 -7.40 7.55
CA THR A 56 3.93 -7.67 8.20
C THR A 56 3.36 -6.38 8.80
N LEU A 57 4.16 -5.63 9.56
CA LEU A 57 3.74 -4.36 10.16
C LEU A 57 3.33 -3.32 9.10
N TRP A 58 4.10 -3.22 8.01
CA TRP A 58 3.78 -2.32 6.91
C TRP A 58 2.44 -2.67 6.25
N LYS A 59 2.22 -3.95 5.93
CA LYS A 59 1.02 -4.41 5.23
C LYS A 59 -0.23 -4.32 6.11
N ASP A 60 -0.12 -4.68 7.37
CA ASP A 60 -1.28 -4.88 8.25
C ASP A 60 -1.66 -3.62 9.02
N VAL A 61 -0.73 -2.70 9.24
CA VAL A 61 -0.97 -1.48 10.02
C VAL A 61 -0.79 -0.22 9.18
N ILE A 62 0.41 -0.03 8.61
CA ILE A 62 0.76 1.26 8.01
C ILE A 62 -0.06 1.52 6.74
N ARG A 63 -0.19 0.52 5.87
CA ARG A 63 -0.96 0.63 4.62
C ARG A 63 -2.45 0.95 4.83
N PRO A 64 -3.22 0.23 5.68
CA PRO A 64 -4.62 0.56 5.90
C PRO A 64 -4.81 1.92 6.58
N VAL A 65 -3.99 2.25 7.58
CA VAL A 65 -4.04 3.57 8.25
C VAL A 65 -3.74 4.69 7.26
N GLY A 66 -2.72 4.53 6.42
CA GLY A 66 -2.39 5.48 5.36
C GLY A 66 -3.55 5.69 4.38
N GLY A 67 -4.24 4.60 3.99
CA GLY A 67 -5.43 4.69 3.13
C GLY A 67 -6.57 5.49 3.75
N ILE A 68 -6.85 5.26 5.03
CA ILE A 68 -7.88 6.01 5.78
C ILE A 68 -7.48 7.48 5.91
N ALA A 69 -6.22 7.78 6.21
CA ALA A 69 -5.73 9.15 6.35
C ALA A 69 -5.88 9.94 5.04
N VAL A 70 -5.48 9.34 3.90
CA VAL A 70 -5.63 9.97 2.58
C VAL A 70 -7.10 10.18 2.23
N GLY A 71 -7.96 9.17 2.47
CA GLY A 71 -9.40 9.29 2.23
C GLY A 71 -10.06 10.36 3.11
N GLY A 72 -9.69 10.41 4.39
CA GLY A 72 -10.17 11.40 5.34
C GLY A 72 -9.74 12.83 4.97
N ALA A 73 -8.47 13.01 4.59
CA ALA A 73 -7.97 14.30 4.12
C ALA A 73 -8.70 14.77 2.86
N ALA A 74 -8.89 13.89 1.87
CA ALA A 74 -9.64 14.21 0.66
C ALA A 74 -11.09 14.60 0.97
N ALA A 75 -11.78 13.85 1.84
CA ALA A 75 -13.14 14.16 2.26
C ALA A 75 -13.22 15.52 2.99
N ALA A 76 -12.28 15.80 3.90
CA ALA A 76 -12.23 17.06 4.62
C ALA A 76 -12.02 18.26 3.69
N VAL A 77 -11.16 18.14 2.68
CA VAL A 77 -10.96 19.17 1.65
C VAL A 77 -12.25 19.41 0.88
N VAL A 78 -12.90 18.35 0.40
CA VAL A 78 -14.17 18.47 -0.34
C VAL A 78 -15.23 19.16 0.53
N ILE A 79 -15.47 18.68 1.74
CA ILE A 79 -16.44 19.26 2.67
C ILE A 79 -16.10 20.72 2.98
N GLY A 80 -14.83 21.02 3.23
CA GLY A 80 -14.37 22.38 3.53
C GLY A 80 -14.59 23.34 2.36
N VAL A 81 -14.30 22.92 1.13
CA VAL A 81 -14.55 23.72 -0.08
C VAL A 81 -16.05 23.97 -0.26
N PHE A 82 -16.89 22.95 -0.17
CA PHE A 82 -18.35 23.12 -0.28
C PHE A 82 -18.92 24.01 0.83
N ALA A 83 -18.48 23.83 2.08
CA ALA A 83 -18.90 24.68 3.19
C ALA A 83 -18.45 26.13 3.00
N ASN A 84 -17.25 26.37 2.46
CA ASN A 84 -16.75 27.71 2.17
C ASN A 84 -17.56 28.38 1.03
N LEU A 85 -17.88 27.63 -0.02
CA LEU A 85 -18.71 28.09 -1.15
C LEU A 85 -20.12 28.49 -0.69
N LEU A 86 -20.79 27.64 0.11
CA LEU A 86 -22.13 27.93 0.64
C LEU A 86 -22.15 29.11 1.61
N ARG A 87 -21.05 29.39 2.30
CA ARG A 87 -20.93 30.50 3.27
C ARG A 87 -20.65 31.85 2.60
N GLY A 88 -20.51 31.90 1.28
CA GLY A 88 -20.47 33.14 0.49
C GLY A 88 -19.25 34.03 0.70
N ASN A 89 -18.12 33.48 1.19
CA ASN A 89 -16.96 34.30 1.58
C ASN A 89 -15.96 34.54 0.43
N TYR A 90 -16.45 35.04 -0.72
CA TYR A 90 -15.62 35.79 -1.66
C TYR A 90 -15.67 37.27 -1.26
N ARG A 91 -14.66 37.72 -0.50
CA ARG A 91 -14.43 39.16 -0.31
C ARG A 91 -14.01 39.73 -1.65
N SER A 92 -14.94 40.41 -2.31
CA SER A 92 -14.63 41.41 -3.33
C SER A 92 -13.62 42.40 -2.74
N GLY A 93 -12.47 42.53 -3.39
CA GLY A 93 -11.33 43.30 -2.92
C GLY A 93 -10.40 43.68 -4.07
N GLY A 94 -10.94 44.49 -4.98
CA GLY A 94 -10.24 45.41 -5.87
C GLY A 94 -11.27 46.52 -6.10
N ASP A 95 -11.01 47.78 -5.75
CA ASP A 95 -9.97 48.57 -6.37
C ASP A 95 -9.19 49.46 -5.40
N SER A 96 -7.89 49.48 -5.63
CA SER A 96 -6.95 50.50 -5.21
C SER A 96 -7.12 51.75 -6.07
N GLU A 97 -7.53 52.87 -5.48
CA GLU A 97 -7.17 54.22 -5.96
C GLU A 97 -6.79 55.10 -4.77
N ASP A 98 -5.57 55.62 -4.83
CA ASP A 98 -4.85 56.40 -3.82
C ASP A 98 -5.49 57.78 -3.53
N PRO A 99 -5.19 58.40 -2.37
CA PRO A 99 -5.75 59.70 -2.00
C PRO A 99 -4.96 60.84 -2.69
N VAL A 100 -5.63 61.62 -3.55
CA VAL A 100 -5.13 62.94 -3.94
C VAL A 100 -5.92 64.01 -3.19
N ASP A 101 -5.42 64.36 -2.02
CA ASP A 101 -5.72 65.62 -1.33
C ASP A 101 -4.94 66.76 -2.00
N SER A 102 -5.66 67.77 -2.50
CA SER A 102 -5.08 69.08 -2.77
C SER A 102 -6.04 70.19 -2.36
N LYS A 103 -5.79 70.69 -1.14
CA LYS A 103 -6.04 72.05 -0.62
C LYS A 103 -6.71 73.09 -1.55
N LYS A 104 -7.86 73.56 -1.07
CA LYS A 104 -8.10 74.93 -0.53
C LYS A 104 -7.48 76.13 -1.30
N GLY A 105 -8.34 76.89 -1.98
CA GLY A 105 -8.14 78.30 -2.36
C GLY A 105 -9.50 78.97 -2.65
N GLY A 106 -9.86 79.98 -1.85
CA GLY A 106 -11.23 80.43 -1.62
C GLY A 106 -11.91 81.33 -2.67
N ASN A 107 -13.17 81.69 -2.38
CA ASN A 107 -13.77 82.94 -2.84
C ASN A 107 -15.00 83.34 -1.98
N LYS A 108 -15.02 84.64 -1.64
CA LYS A 108 -16.05 85.50 -1.01
C LYS A 108 -16.43 85.26 0.44
#